data_AF-A0AAD7LMY5-F1
#
_entry.id   AF-A0AAD7LMY5-F1
#
_cell.length_a   1.000
_cell.length_b   1.000
_cell.length_c   1.000
_cell.angle_alpha   90.00
_cell.angle_beta   90.00
_cell.angle_gamma   90.00
#
_symmetry.space_group_name_H-M   'P 1'
#
loop_
_entity.id
_entity.type
_entity.pdbx_description
1 polymer ?
#
loop_
_entity_poly.entity_id
_entity_poly.type
_entity_poly.pdbx_seq_one_letter_code
_entity_poly.pdbx_strand_id
1 'polypeptide(L)' 'MAAQPGIDLLGPVDGISFDIYNRFEPVNELYLDNCFISTSYDATAHFESTVMDVLSMYSMITGKVL' A
#
# COMPACT_ATOMS: atom_id res chain seq x y z
N MET A 1 -5.08 -2.93 21.37
CA MET A 1 -4.81 -2.59 19.96
C MET A 1 -3.41 -3.08 19.61
N ALA A 2 -3.14 -3.57 18.40
CA ALA A 2 -1.81 -4.12 18.05
C ALA A 2 -0.66 -3.11 18.27
N ALA A 3 -0.93 -1.81 18.12
CA ALA A 3 0.05 -0.74 18.29
C ALA A 3 0.26 -0.28 19.76
N GLN A 4 -0.50 -0.80 20.74
CA GLN A 4 -0.42 -0.34 22.14
C GLN A 4 1.00 -0.33 22.72
N PRO A 5 1.83 -1.38 22.52
CA PRO A 5 3.20 -1.38 23.04
C PRO A 5 4.06 -0.23 22.51
N GLY A 6 3.83 0.23 21.29
CA GLY A 6 4.55 1.38 20.72
C GLY A 6 4.05 2.71 21.28
N ILE A 7 2.74 2.84 21.52
CA ILE A 7 2.12 4.05 22.08
C ILE A 7 2.61 4.29 23.50
N ASP A 8 2.72 3.24 24.32
CA ASP A 8 3.18 3.35 25.71
C ASP A 8 4.61 3.91 25.83
N LEU A 9 5.42 3.79 24.76
CA LEU A 9 6.80 4.32 24.70
C LEU A 9 6.87 5.82 24.37
N LEU A 10 5.79 6.45 23.91
CA LEU A 10 5.78 7.86 23.49
C LEU A 10 5.77 8.85 24.66
N GLY A 11 5.35 8.41 25.86
CA GLY A 11 5.16 9.29 27.01
C GLY A 11 3.96 10.24 26.83
N PRO A 12 3.92 11.40 27.51
CA PRO A 12 2.86 12.38 27.34
C PRO A 12 2.83 12.94 25.90
N VAL A 13 1.65 12.94 25.29
CA VAL A 13 1.41 13.49 23.95
C VAL A 13 0.21 14.44 23.98
N ASP A 14 0.24 15.49 23.17
CA ASP A 14 -0.84 16.49 23.11
C ASP A 14 -2.14 15.94 22.49
N GLY A 15 -2.04 14.87 21.69
CA GLY A 15 -3.18 14.19 21.09
C GLY A 15 -2.77 12.94 20.31
N ILE A 16 -3.71 12.00 20.14
CA ILE A 16 -3.52 10.78 19.36
C ILE A 16 -4.70 10.65 18.39
N SER A 17 -4.42 10.37 17.12
CA SER A 17 -5.42 10.03 16.10
C SER A 17 -5.30 8.58 15.68
N PHE A 18 -6.44 7.93 15.45
CA PHE A 18 -6.52 6.55 14.99
C PHE A 18 -7.37 6.49 13.74
N ASP A 19 -6.80 5.97 12.67
CA ASP A 19 -7.49 5.73 11.40
C ASP A 19 -7.37 4.25 11.03
N ILE A 20 -8.45 3.71 10.46
CA ILE A 20 -8.52 2.31 10.00
C ILE A 20 -8.93 2.34 8.53
N TYR A 21 -8.12 1.69 7.70
CA TYR A 21 -8.34 1.59 6.26
C TYR A 21 -8.47 0.13 5.84
N ASN A 22 -9.41 -0.13 4.93
CA ASN A 22 -9.43 -1.41 4.22
C ASN A 22 -8.33 -1.41 3.16
N ARG A 23 -7.71 -2.56 2.94
CA ARG A 23 -6.77 -2.77 1.84
C ARG A 23 -7.42 -3.59 0.75
N PHE A 24 -7.21 -3.16 -0.48
CA PHE A 24 -7.75 -3.77 -1.68
C PHE A 24 -6.63 -4.14 -2.63
N GLU A 25 -6.92 -5.16 -3.43
CA GLU A 25 -6.07 -5.71 -4.49
C GLU A 25 -6.90 -5.76 -5.78
N PRO A 26 -6.28 -5.59 -6.96
CA PRO A 26 -6.98 -5.72 -8.23
C PRO A 26 -7.50 -7.15 -8.42
N VAL A 27 -8.75 -7.27 -8.88
CA VAL A 27 -9.40 -8.56 -9.18
C VAL A 27 -9.89 -8.65 -10.63
N ASN A 28 -9.60 -7.62 -11.43
CA ASN A 28 -10.07 -7.53 -12.80
C ASN A 28 -9.18 -8.31 -13.78
N GLU A 29 -9.73 -8.62 -14.96
CA GLU A 29 -8.98 -9.24 -16.05
C GLU A 29 -8.32 -8.16 -16.91
N LEU A 30 -7.16 -7.68 -16.44
CA LEU A 30 -6.44 -6.50 -16.94
C LEU A 30 -6.25 -6.48 -18.48
N TYR A 31 -6.03 -7.65 -19.10
CA TYR A 31 -5.82 -7.77 -20.56
C TYR A 31 -7.11 -7.78 -21.38
N LEU A 32 -8.27 -7.98 -20.74
CA LEU A 32 -9.57 -7.88 -21.39
C LEU A 32 -10.10 -6.44 -21.34
N ASP A 33 -9.91 -5.75 -20.21
CA ASP A 33 -10.46 -4.42 -19.98
C ASP A 33 -9.47 -3.27 -20.19
N ASN A 34 -8.16 -3.55 -20.29
CA ASN A 34 -7.07 -2.57 -20.34
C ASN A 34 -7.09 -1.59 -19.14
N CYS A 35 -7.61 -2.02 -17.99
CA CYS A 35 -7.62 -1.26 -16.75
C CYS A 35 -6.52 -1.78 -15.82
N PHE A 36 -5.49 -0.96 -15.57
CA PHE A 36 -4.38 -1.30 -14.67
C PHE A 36 -4.57 -0.59 -13.34
N ILE A 37 -4.87 -1.36 -12.29
CA ILE A 37 -5.25 -0.86 -10.98
C ILE A 37 -4.18 -1.24 -9.96
N SER A 38 -3.73 -0.27 -9.17
CA SER A 38 -2.72 -0.47 -8.13
C SER A 38 -3.28 -1.22 -6.93
N THR A 39 -2.38 -1.79 -6.13
CA THR A 39 -2.73 -2.32 -4.82
C THR A 39 -2.84 -1.17 -3.81
N SER A 40 -3.47 -1.41 -2.66
CA SER A 40 -3.49 -0.43 -1.56
C SER A 40 -2.14 -0.40 -0.85
N TYR A 41 -1.74 0.75 -0.31
CA TYR A 41 -0.56 0.83 0.55
C TYR A 41 -0.65 -0.18 1.71
N ASP A 42 0.46 -0.89 1.95
CA ASP A 42 0.57 -1.81 3.06
C ASP A 42 0.91 -1.06 4.37
N ALA A 43 1.21 -1.82 5.43
CA ALA A 43 1.52 -1.24 6.73
C ALA A 43 3.02 -0.94 6.93
N THR A 44 3.84 -1.06 5.89
CA THR A 44 5.28 -0.81 5.98
C THR A 44 5.57 0.69 6.03
N ALA A 45 6.69 1.07 6.65
CA ALA A 45 7.13 2.45 6.78
C ALA A 45 8.12 2.88 5.69
N HIS A 46 8.29 2.08 4.65
CA HIS A 46 9.20 2.32 3.52
C HIS A 46 8.51 1.99 2.21
N PHE A 47 9.02 2.53 1.10
CA PHE A 47 8.33 2.47 -0.19
C PHE A 47 8.67 1.25 -1.06
N GLU A 48 9.33 0.24 -0.52
CA GLU A 48 9.78 -0.90 -1.32
C GLU A 48 8.61 -1.58 -2.04
N SER A 49 7.56 -1.98 -1.31
CA SER A 49 6.38 -2.62 -1.90
C SER A 49 5.62 -1.70 -2.88
N THR A 50 5.54 -0.41 -2.56
CA THR A 50 4.94 0.60 -3.45
C THR A 50 5.70 0.69 -4.77
N VAL A 51 7.04 0.75 -4.73
CA VAL A 51 7.87 0.82 -5.94
C VAL A 51 7.73 -0.46 -6.75
N MET A 52 7.65 -1.63 -6.10
CA MET A 52 7.41 -2.89 -6.78
C MET A 52 6.05 -2.90 -7.52
N ASP A 53 4.98 -2.37 -6.90
CA ASP A 53 3.68 -2.26 -7.56
C ASP A 53 3.72 -1.31 -8.77
N VAL A 54 4.39 -0.17 -8.63
CA VAL A 54 4.60 0.78 -9.74
C VAL A 54 5.36 0.13 -10.91
N LEU A 55 6.44 -0.60 -10.64
CA LEU A 55 7.23 -1.27 -11.67
C LEU A 55 6.46 -2.42 -12.34
N SER A 56 5.66 -3.15 -11.56
CA SER A 56 4.75 -4.17 -12.07
C SER A 56 3.75 -3.58 -13.05
N MET A 57 3.04 -2.51 -12.65
CA MET A 57 2.09 -1.82 -13.53
C MET A 57 2.76 -1.24 -14.77
N TYR A 58 3.92 -0.59 -14.63
CA TYR A 58 4.69 -0.09 -15.78
C TYR A 58 4.98 -1.22 -16.78
N SER A 59 5.43 -2.37 -16.28
CA SER A 59 5.76 -3.53 -17.12
C SER A 59 4.53 -4.06 -17.84
N MET A 60 3.39 -4.16 -17.14
CA MET A 60 2.12 -4.60 -17.73
C MET A 60 1.58 -3.63 -18.79
N ILE A 61 1.68 -2.32 -18.54
CA ILE A 61 1.18 -1.28 -19.46
C ILE A 61 2.06 -1.17 -20.71
N THR A 62 3.38 -1.22 -20.54
CA THR A 62 4.33 -0.88 -21.62
C THR A 62 4.94 -2.10 -22.32
N GLY A 63 4.85 -3.28 -21.72
CA GLY A 63 5.53 -4.49 -22.18
C GLY A 63 7.06 -4.45 -22.02
N LYS A 64 7.62 -3.50 -21.25
CA LYS A 64 9.05 -3.35 -21.00
C LYS A 64 9.38 -3.62 -19.53
N VAL A 65 10.47 -4.34 -19.30
CA VAL A 65 11.02 -4.54 -17.94
C VAL A 65 12.06 -3.45 -17.66
N LEU A 66 11.97 -2.84 -16.47
CA LEU A 66 12.92 -1.86 -15.94
C LEU A 66 13.83 -2.50 -14.88
#